data_AF-A0A6M8EL87-F1
#
_entry.id   AF-A0A6M8EL87-F1
#
_cell.length_a   1.000
_cell.length_b   1.000
_cell.length_c   1.000
_cell.angle_alpha   90.00
_cell.angle_beta   90.00
_cell.angle_gamma   90.00
#
_symmetry.space_group_name_H-M   'P 1'
#
loop_
_entity.id
_entity.type
_entity.pdbx_description
1 polymer ?
#
loop_
_entity_poly.entity_id
_entity_poly.type
_entity_poly.pdbx_seq_one_letter_code
_entity_poly.pdbx_strand_id
1 'polypeptide(L)'
;MSIFTLQSLAGGFLDEDLEHFNKKFDDWCVQFDSYEKAMNKVKTLDNQESIDVVEITPLSYPKYFFRELQGTIYTTRQIEDKIVCVVEPYMGSSFRIAICDLKTKNVRLTKTNYKNIPSIEAAFANFGE
;
A
#
# COMPACT_ATOMS: atom_id res chain seq x y z
N MET A 1 0.88 -9.80 11.83
CA MET A 1 -0.52 -9.83 11.34
C MET A 1 -0.44 -9.70 9.84
N SER A 2 -0.84 -10.76 9.13
CA SER A 2 -1.09 -10.67 7.70
C SER A 2 -2.54 -10.22 7.52
N ILE A 3 -2.77 -9.35 6.54
CA ILE A 3 -4.09 -8.86 6.18
C ILE A 3 -4.33 -9.37 4.76
N PHE A 4 -5.42 -10.09 4.55
CA PHE A 4 -5.84 -10.54 3.23
C PHE A 4 -7.12 -9.82 2.83
N THR A 5 -7.27 -9.53 1.55
CA THR A 5 -8.48 -8.91 0.99
C THR A 5 -8.79 -9.52 -0.37
N LEU A 6 -9.95 -9.16 -0.92
CA LEU A 6 -10.43 -9.66 -2.19
C LEU A 6 -10.28 -8.57 -3.25
N GLN A 7 -9.52 -8.86 -4.30
CA GLN A 7 -9.27 -7.94 -5.40
C GLN A 7 -9.91 -8.48 -6.68
N SER A 8 -10.59 -7.63 -7.44
CA SER A 8 -11.02 -8.00 -8.79
C SER A 8 -9.81 -8.17 -9.70
N LEU A 9 -9.87 -9.11 -10.65
CA LEU A 9 -8.88 -9.21 -11.74
C LEU A 9 -8.80 -7.92 -12.59
N ALA A 10 -9.89 -7.14 -12.66
CA ALA A 10 -9.90 -5.83 -13.32
C ALA A 10 -9.30 -4.70 -12.44
N GLY A 11 -8.89 -5.02 -11.21
CA GLY A 11 -8.45 -4.09 -10.19
C GLY A 11 -9.59 -3.59 -9.29
N GLY A 12 -9.21 -3.09 -8.11
CA GLY A 12 -10.14 -2.67 -7.06
C GLY A 12 -10.41 -3.76 -6.02
N PHE A 13 -10.82 -3.33 -4.84
CA PHE A 13 -10.96 -4.13 -3.61
C PHE A 13 -12.43 -4.26 -3.26
N LEU A 14 -12.89 -5.47 -2.98
CA LEU A 14 -14.26 -5.71 -2.59
C LEU A 14 -14.55 -5.02 -1.25
N ASP A 15 -15.66 -4.30 -1.18
CA ASP A 15 -16.13 -3.68 0.05
C ASP A 15 -16.61 -4.71 1.08
N GLU A 16 -16.80 -4.26 2.32
CA GLU A 16 -17.27 -5.11 3.43
C GLU A 16 -18.67 -5.68 3.18
N ASP A 17 -19.52 -4.97 2.44
CA ASP A 17 -20.87 -5.40 2.06
C ASP A 17 -20.87 -6.41 0.90
N LEU A 18 -19.75 -6.56 0.20
CA LEU A 18 -19.51 -7.49 -0.92
C LEU A 18 -20.29 -7.15 -2.19
N GLU A 19 -20.62 -5.88 -2.37
CA GLU A 19 -21.41 -5.36 -3.49
C GLU A 19 -20.56 -4.55 -4.47
N HIS A 20 -19.54 -3.84 -4.00
CA HIS A 20 -18.79 -2.89 -4.80
C HIS A 20 -17.27 -3.07 -4.70
N PHE A 21 -16.58 -2.73 -5.79
CA PHE A 21 -15.12 -2.71 -5.83
C PHE A 21 -14.58 -1.28 -5.70
N ASN A 22 -13.91 -1.01 -4.59
CA ASN A 22 -13.22 0.24 -4.31
C ASN A 22 -11.88 0.31 -5.05
N LYS A 23 -11.62 1.41 -5.75
CA LYS A 23 -10.36 1.58 -6.50
C LYS A 23 -9.11 1.55 -5.61
N LYS A 24 -9.25 1.92 -4.33
CA LYS A 24 -8.18 1.93 -3.35
C LYS A 24 -8.57 0.99 -2.23
N PHE A 25 -7.59 0.25 -1.71
CA PHE A 25 -7.77 -0.48 -0.48
C PHE A 25 -7.91 0.55 0.65
N ASP A 26 -8.93 0.40 1.50
CA ASP A 26 -9.28 1.24 2.65
C ASP A 26 -10.06 0.52 3.72
N ASP A 27 -10.44 1.25 4.76
CA ASP A 27 -11.13 0.71 5.94
C ASP A 27 -12.52 0.17 5.61
N TRP A 28 -13.07 0.43 4.42
CA TRP A 28 -14.33 -0.14 3.94
C TRP A 28 -14.14 -1.36 3.04
N CYS A 29 -12.90 -1.78 2.81
CA CYS A 29 -12.60 -3.00 2.08
C CYS A 29 -12.62 -4.20 3.03
N VAL A 30 -13.13 -5.33 2.56
CA VAL A 30 -13.18 -6.56 3.36
C VAL A 30 -11.77 -7.03 3.73
N GLN A 31 -11.60 -7.45 4.98
CA GLN A 31 -10.31 -7.90 5.52
C GLN A 31 -10.41 -9.25 6.21
N PHE A 32 -9.39 -10.08 6.02
CA PHE A 32 -9.26 -11.38 6.65
C PHE A 32 -7.89 -11.50 7.34
N ASP A 33 -7.86 -12.19 8.46
CA ASP A 33 -6.64 -12.49 9.21
C ASP A 33 -5.85 -13.67 8.65
N SER A 34 -6.42 -14.39 7.67
CA SER A 34 -5.84 -15.60 7.09
C SER A 34 -6.34 -15.82 5.66
N TYR A 35 -5.44 -16.36 4.84
CA TYR A 35 -5.75 -16.74 3.46
C TYR A 35 -6.92 -17.71 3.38
N GLU A 36 -6.99 -18.69 4.29
CA GLU A 36 -8.05 -19.70 4.31
C GLU A 36 -9.44 -19.07 4.50
N LYS A 37 -9.59 -18.11 5.41
CA LYS A 37 -10.87 -17.41 5.59
C LYS A 37 -11.25 -16.59 4.37
N ALA A 38 -10.29 -15.88 3.78
CA ALA A 38 -10.52 -15.13 2.54
C ALA A 38 -10.98 -16.06 1.41
N MET A 39 -10.31 -17.20 1.24
CA MET A 39 -10.64 -18.17 0.20
C MET A 39 -12.00 -18.85 0.43
N ASN A 40 -12.33 -19.16 1.69
CA ASN A 40 -13.66 -19.66 2.04
C ASN A 40 -14.74 -18.64 1.70
N LYS A 41 -14.47 -17.34 1.84
CA LYS A 41 -15.39 -16.29 1.42
C LYS A 41 -15.55 -16.24 -0.10
N VAL A 42 -14.45 -16.28 -0.86
CA VAL A 42 -14.49 -16.27 -2.35
C VAL A 42 -15.38 -17.39 -2.89
N LYS A 43 -15.29 -18.59 -2.32
CA LYS A 43 -16.11 -19.74 -2.73
C LYS A 43 -17.62 -19.55 -2.53
N THR A 44 -18.04 -18.58 -1.72
CA THR A 44 -19.45 -18.23 -1.51
C THR A 44 -19.97 -17.18 -2.49
N LEU A 45 -19.09 -16.59 -3.31
CA LEU A 45 -19.43 -15.54 -4.26
C LEU A 45 -19.66 -16.15 -5.65
N ASP A 46 -20.69 -15.68 -6.36
CA ASP A 46 -21.04 -16.19 -7.70
C ASP A 46 -19.94 -15.92 -8.75
N ASN A 47 -19.16 -14.85 -8.56
CA ASN A 47 -18.13 -14.40 -9.51
C ASN A 47 -16.70 -14.79 -9.09
N GLN A 48 -16.54 -15.94 -8.42
CA GLN A 48 -15.25 -16.39 -7.86
C GLN A 48 -14.06 -16.33 -8.84
N GLU A 49 -14.27 -16.62 -10.13
CA GLU A 49 -13.20 -16.64 -11.14
C GLU A 49 -12.63 -15.25 -11.44
N SER A 50 -13.37 -14.20 -11.07
CA SER A 50 -12.97 -12.81 -11.28
C SER A 50 -12.33 -12.16 -10.05
N ILE A 51 -12.14 -12.93 -8.98
CA ILE A 51 -11.69 -12.44 -7.67
C ILE A 51 -10.45 -13.19 -7.22
N ASP A 52 -9.38 -12.43 -6.95
CA ASP A 52 -8.16 -12.93 -6.35
C ASP A 52 -8.10 -12.57 -4.86
N VAL A 53 -7.49 -13.46 -4.06
CA VAL A 53 -7.11 -13.17 -2.68
C VAL A 53 -5.72 -12.57 -2.68
N VAL A 54 -5.58 -11.35 -2.18
CA VAL A 54 -4.29 -10.65 -2.13
C VAL A 54 -3.88 -10.33 -0.69
N GLU A 55 -2.58 -10.46 -0.42
CA GLU A 55 -1.99 -10.07 0.86
C GLU A 55 -1.63 -8.57 0.84
N ILE A 56 -2.13 -7.87 1.84
CA ILE A 56 -1.82 -6.48 2.13
C ILE A 56 -0.57 -6.44 3.00
N THR A 57 0.51 -5.90 2.44
CA THR A 57 1.82 -5.85 3.09
C THR A 57 2.26 -4.40 3.30
N PRO A 58 3.20 -4.12 4.21
CA PRO A 58 3.81 -2.80 4.34
C PRO A 58 4.46 -2.31 3.05
N LEU A 59 4.88 -3.22 2.16
CA LEU A 59 5.48 -2.86 0.88
C LEU A 59 4.42 -2.42 -0.14
N SER A 60 3.30 -3.15 -0.24
CA SER A 60 2.23 -2.83 -1.19
C SER A 60 1.31 -1.70 -0.70
N TYR A 61 1.06 -1.60 0.61
CA TYR A 61 0.08 -0.69 1.22
C TYR A 61 0.62 -0.01 2.49
N PRO A 62 1.73 0.74 2.43
CA PRO A 62 2.42 1.26 3.62
C PRO A 62 1.54 2.18 4.49
N LYS A 63 0.57 2.91 3.92
CA LYS A 63 -0.33 3.79 4.71
C LYS A 63 -1.08 3.07 5.83
N TYR A 64 -1.45 1.81 5.60
CA TYR A 64 -2.17 1.00 6.58
C TYR A 64 -1.28 0.58 7.75
N PHE A 65 0.03 0.51 7.52
CA PHE A 65 1.01 0.10 8.52
C PHE A 65 1.70 1.27 9.22
N PHE A 66 1.63 2.47 8.63
CA PHE A 66 2.34 3.66 9.08
C PHE A 66 1.40 4.86 9.13
N ARG A 67 0.76 5.09 10.29
CA ARG A 67 -0.27 6.15 10.45
C ARG A 67 0.22 7.56 10.12
N GLU A 68 1.50 7.83 10.35
CA GLU A 68 2.12 9.13 10.05
C GLU A 68 2.49 9.30 8.57
N LEU A 69 2.38 8.24 7.76
CA LEU A 69 2.66 8.29 6.33
C LEU A 69 1.47 8.90 5.58
N GLN A 70 1.56 10.19 5.31
CA GLN A 70 0.55 10.97 4.61
C GLN A 70 1.00 11.33 3.18
N GLY A 71 0.04 11.71 2.32
CA GLY A 71 0.29 12.10 0.92
C GLY A 71 0.13 10.96 -0.10
N THR A 72 0.37 11.23 -1.38
CA THR A 72 0.31 10.23 -2.45
C THR A 72 1.63 9.46 -2.50
N ILE A 73 1.56 8.13 -2.46
CA ILE A 73 2.74 7.27 -2.61
C ILE A 73 2.80 6.78 -4.05
N TYR A 74 3.97 6.94 -4.66
CA TYR A 74 4.18 6.57 -6.07
C TYR A 74 4.92 5.25 -6.22
N THR A 75 5.89 5.01 -5.35
CA THR A 75 6.66 3.77 -5.35
C THR A 75 7.18 3.48 -3.95
N THR A 76 7.43 2.20 -3.70
CA THR A 76 7.89 1.66 -2.43
C THR A 76 9.02 0.66 -2.68
N ARG A 77 9.96 0.58 -1.75
CA ARG A 77 11.04 -0.40 -1.74
C ARG A 77 11.33 -0.79 -0.31
N GLN A 78 11.62 -2.06 -0.08
CA GLN A 78 12.15 -2.51 1.21
C GLN A 78 13.68 -2.47 1.21
N ILE A 79 14.26 -1.91 2.26
CA ILE A 79 15.70 -1.92 2.52
C ILE A 79 15.88 -2.30 3.99
N GLU A 80 16.45 -3.47 4.25
CA GLU A 80 16.54 -4.05 5.59
C GLU A 80 15.14 -4.07 6.28
N ASP A 81 15.06 -3.51 7.49
CA ASP A 81 13.85 -3.35 8.29
C ASP A 81 13.08 -2.06 7.99
N LYS A 82 13.26 -1.45 6.81
CA LYS A 82 12.62 -0.17 6.45
C LYS A 82 11.86 -0.29 5.13
N ILE A 83 10.69 0.33 5.07
CA ILE A 83 9.99 0.62 3.82
C ILE A 83 10.31 2.07 3.44
N VAL A 84 10.92 2.24 2.28
CA VAL A 84 11.24 3.53 1.70
C VAL A 84 10.18 3.84 0.64
N CYS A 85 9.61 5.03 0.68
CA CYS A 85 8.55 5.45 -0.25
C CYS A 85 8.90 6.76 -0.94
N VAL A 86 8.55 6.88 -2.22
CA VAL A 86 8.42 8.18 -2.87
C VAL A 86 7.04 8.74 -2.56
N VAL A 87 7.00 9.92 -1.94
CA VAL A 87 5.75 10.55 -1.52
C VAL A 87 5.62 11.97 -2.05
N GLU A 88 4.41 12.33 -2.45
CA GLU A 88 3.95 13.70 -2.65
C GLU A 88 3.02 14.05 -1.47
N PRO A 89 3.48 14.84 -0.47
CA PRO A 89 2.71 15.12 0.75
C PRO A 89 1.29 15.65 0.52
N TYR A 90 1.12 16.51 -0.47
CA TYR A 90 -0.17 17.02 -0.96
C TYR A 90 -0.08 17.32 -2.45
N MET A 91 -1.20 17.29 -3.16
CA MET A 91 -1.23 17.45 -4.62
C MET A 91 -0.54 18.75 -5.06
N GLY A 92 0.43 18.64 -5.97
CA GLY A 92 1.23 19.76 -6.50
C GLY A 92 2.40 20.18 -5.61
N SER A 93 2.68 19.44 -4.53
CA SER A 93 3.86 19.67 -3.69
C SER A 93 5.13 19.07 -4.29
N SER A 94 6.29 19.42 -3.72
CA SER A 94 7.53 18.73 -4.05
C SER A 94 7.54 17.31 -3.47
N PHE A 95 8.07 16.37 -4.23
CA PHE A 95 8.26 14.98 -3.82
C PHE A 95 9.33 14.87 -2.73
N ARG A 96 9.17 13.88 -1.87
CA ARG A 96 10.12 13.56 -0.78
C ARG A 96 10.26 12.04 -0.68
N ILE A 97 11.35 11.60 -0.04
CA ILE A 97 11.50 10.20 0.35
C ILE A 97 10.99 10.07 1.78
N ALA A 98 10.05 9.15 2.00
CA ALA A 98 9.64 8.71 3.32
C ALA A 98 10.41 7.43 3.70
N ILE A 99 10.83 7.35 4.95
CA ILE A 99 11.52 6.19 5.53
C ILE A 99 10.65 5.70 6.68
N CYS A 100 10.09 4.50 6.54
CA CYS A 100 9.15 3.92 7.47
C CYS A 100 9.79 2.69 8.13
N ASP A 101 9.97 2.72 9.44
CA ASP A 101 10.66 1.65 10.18
C ASP A 101 9.70 0.52 10.57
N LEU A 102 9.94 -0.70 10.10
CA LEU A 102 9.04 -1.84 10.29
C LEU A 102 8.90 -2.25 11.76
N LYS A 103 9.91 -1.98 12.61
CA LYS A 103 9.93 -2.36 14.03
C LYS A 103 9.23 -1.31 14.90
N THR A 104 9.59 -0.03 14.73
CA THR A 104 9.09 1.07 15.56
C THR A 104 7.82 1.72 15.01
N LYS A 105 7.47 1.46 13.75
CA LYS A 105 6.39 2.12 13.00
C LYS A 105 6.56 3.62 12.79
N ASN A 106 7.73 4.16 13.11
CA ASN A 106 8.06 5.57 12.91
C ASN A 106 8.22 5.91 11.44
N VAL A 107 7.78 7.11 11.05
CA VAL A 107 7.92 7.63 9.69
C VAL A 107 8.81 8.88 9.71
N ARG A 108 9.83 8.92 8.86
CA ARG A 108 10.68 10.10 8.68
C ARG A 108 10.74 10.51 7.22
N LEU A 109 10.41 11.77 6.95
CA LEU A 109 10.61 12.36 5.63
C LEU A 109 12.04 12.93 5.51
N THR A 110 12.68 12.74 4.36
CA THR A 110 13.97 13.37 4.05
C THR A 110 13.85 14.90 4.01
N LYS A 111 14.91 15.62 4.37
CA LYS A 111 14.93 17.09 4.29
C LYS A 111 14.92 17.60 2.85
N THR A 112 15.49 16.83 1.93
CA THR A 112 15.52 17.15 0.50
C THR A 112 14.14 17.07 -0.11
N ASN A 113 13.80 18.10 -0.89
CA ASN A 113 12.57 18.19 -1.68
C ASN A 113 12.93 18.12 -3.16
N TYR A 114 12.15 17.38 -3.94
CA TYR A 114 12.38 17.15 -5.35
C TYR A 114 11.21 17.71 -6.16
N LYS A 115 11.49 18.58 -7.14
CA LYS A 115 10.43 19.28 -7.89
C LYS A 115 9.74 18.40 -8.94
N ASN A 116 10.37 17.33 -9.38
CA ASN A 116 9.88 16.49 -10.47
C ASN A 116 10.19 15.01 -10.22
N ILE A 117 9.42 14.15 -10.89
CA ILE A 117 9.48 12.68 -10.78
C ILE A 117 10.88 12.13 -11.14
N PRO A 118 11.53 12.53 -12.25
CA PRO A 118 12.84 11.97 -12.59
C PRO A 118 13.91 12.20 -11.51
N SER A 119 13.91 13.38 -10.87
CA SER A 119 14.89 13.70 -9.83
C SER A 119 14.70 12.86 -8.57
N ILE A 120 13.45 12.61 -8.17
CA ILE A 120 13.17 11.78 -6.98
C ILE A 120 13.39 10.30 -7.28
N GLU A 121 13.07 9.83 -8.49
CA GLU A 121 13.31 8.43 -8.91
C GLU A 121 14.79 8.09 -8.91
N ALA A 122 15.64 8.98 -9.44
CA ALA A 122 17.08 8.82 -9.37
C ALA A 122 17.58 8.77 -7.92
N ALA A 123 17.12 9.67 -7.06
CA ALA A 123 17.49 9.64 -5.64
C ALA A 123 16.99 8.39 -4.92
N PHE A 124 15.79 7.92 -5.25
CA PHE A 124 15.17 6.73 -4.69
C PHE A 124 15.90 5.45 -5.13
N ALA A 125 16.31 5.36 -6.39
CA ALA A 125 17.07 4.22 -6.91
C ALA A 125 18.39 4.02 -6.15
N ASN A 126 19.13 5.12 -5.94
CA ASN A 126 20.41 5.13 -5.23
C ASN A 126 20.26 5.23 -3.69
N PHE A 127 19.04 5.18 -3.16
CA PHE A 127 18.82 5.39 -1.72
C PHE A 127 19.36 4.22 -0.90
N GLY A 128 20.44 4.43 -0.14
CA GLY A 128 21.04 3.39 0.71
C GLY A 128 22.17 2.60 0.06
N GLU A 129 22.58 2.96 -1.16
CA GLU A 129 23.97 2.80 -1.60
C GLU A 129 24.88 3.80 -0.85
#